data_AF-A0A949RLY9-F1
#
_entry.id   AF-A0A949RLY9-F1
#
_cell.length_a   1.000
_cell.length_b   1.000
_cell.length_c   1.000
_cell.angle_alpha   90.00
_cell.angle_beta   90.00
_cell.angle_gamma   90.00
#
_symmetry.space_group_name_H-M   'P 1'
#
loop_
_entity.id
_entity.type
_entity.pdbx_description
1 polymer ?
#
loop_
_entity_poly.entity_id
_entity_poly.type
_entity_poly.pdbx_seq_one_letter_code
_entity_poly.pdbx_strand_id
1 'polypeptide(L)'
;MSRQAEWKCDPCRRTGLDVKRNCSWLDLKETTDKPVWARNGVYTTVCPKSIVSPDSEHWIHLFYSMKLLNQHLDLLTLDARTADALMTLETEYRKETLHA
;
A
#
# COMPACT_ATOMS: atom_id res chain seq x y z
N MET A 1 7.87 12.51 20.68
CA MET A 1 8.40 12.35 19.30
C MET A 1 7.21 12.15 18.36
N SER A 2 6.97 13.07 17.43
CA SER A 2 5.83 12.97 16.49
C SER A 2 6.14 11.96 15.39
N ARG A 3 5.24 10.99 15.16
CA ARG A 3 5.35 10.02 14.07
C ARG A 3 4.98 10.73 12.77
N GLN A 4 5.96 11.24 12.04
CA GLN A 4 5.72 11.99 10.80
C GLN A 4 5.08 11.14 9.68
N ALA A 5 5.17 9.80 9.79
CA ALA A 5 4.54 8.86 8.88
C ALA A 5 3.08 8.53 9.26
N GLU A 6 2.52 9.11 10.33
CA GLU A 6 1.14 8.86 10.72
C GLU A 6 0.17 9.61 9.80
N TRP A 7 -0.74 8.87 9.19
CA TRP A 7 -1.77 9.43 8.34
C TRP A 7 -2.70 10.34 9.14
N LYS A 8 -2.75 11.62 8.77
CA LYS A 8 -3.63 12.59 9.41
C LYS A 8 -4.99 12.58 8.71
N CYS A 9 -5.88 11.69 9.16
CA CYS A 9 -7.23 11.52 8.60
C CYS A 9 -8.04 12.83 8.57
N ASP A 10 -7.94 13.68 9.60
CA ASP A 10 -8.70 14.93 9.69
C ASP A 10 -8.31 15.96 8.61
N PRO A 11 -7.03 16.29 8.41
CA PRO A 11 -6.59 17.06 7.24
C PRO A 11 -6.99 16.43 5.91
N CYS A 12 -6.82 15.11 5.75
CA CYS A 12 -7.17 14.40 4.52
C CYS A 12 -8.65 14.61 4.14
N ARG A 13 -9.55 14.45 5.11
CA ARG A 13 -11.00 14.67 4.96
C ARG A 13 -11.34 16.13 4.65
N ARG A 14 -10.73 17.09 5.37
CA ARG A 14 -10.94 18.53 5.10
C ARG A 14 -10.55 18.93 3.68
N THR A 15 -9.57 18.25 3.10
CA THR A 15 -9.07 18.54 1.74
C THR A 15 -9.77 17.75 0.63
N GLY A 16 -10.75 16.88 0.95
CA GLY A 16 -11.44 16.03 -0.04
C GLY A 16 -10.56 14.93 -0.66
N LEU A 17 -9.39 14.67 -0.06
CA LEU A 17 -8.46 13.65 -0.55
C LEU A 17 -8.97 12.23 -0.29
N ASP A 18 -9.85 12.06 0.69
CA ASP A 18 -10.57 10.82 0.98
C ASP A 18 -11.43 10.36 -0.20
N VAL A 19 -12.13 11.29 -0.88
CA VAL A 19 -12.88 10.99 -2.11
C VAL A 19 -11.94 10.69 -3.27
N LYS A 20 -10.92 11.54 -3.48
CA LYS A 20 -9.96 11.36 -4.59
C LYS A 20 -9.15 10.07 -4.49
N ARG A 21 -8.88 9.59 -3.27
CA ARG A 21 -8.15 8.34 -3.01
C ARG A 21 -9.07 7.13 -2.80
N ASN A 22 -10.36 7.28 -3.10
CA ASN A 22 -11.37 6.25 -2.95
C ASN A 22 -11.30 5.54 -1.58
N CYS A 23 -11.12 6.33 -0.52
CA CYS A 23 -11.02 5.75 0.80
C CYS A 23 -12.39 5.21 1.21
N SER A 24 -12.43 3.99 1.73
CA SER A 24 -13.66 3.29 2.11
C SER A 24 -14.38 3.89 3.33
N TRP A 25 -13.96 5.09 3.76
CA TRP A 25 -14.56 5.92 4.80
C TRP A 25 -15.94 6.45 4.43
N LEU A 26 -16.27 6.51 3.14
CA LEU A 26 -17.51 7.09 2.62
C LEU A 26 -18.76 6.26 2.98
N ASP A 27 -18.61 4.95 3.23
CA ASP A 27 -19.71 4.02 3.49
C ASP A 27 -19.78 3.52 4.95
N LEU A 28 -18.88 3.98 5.82
CA LEU A 28 -18.93 3.63 7.24
C LEU A 28 -19.99 4.49 7.93
N LYS A 29 -21.13 3.87 8.28
CA LYS A 29 -22.08 4.43 9.28
C LYS A 29 -21.28 4.87 10.49
N GLU A 30 -21.61 6.01 11.09
CA GLU A 30 -20.95 6.52 12.30
C GLU A 30 -20.76 5.41 13.34
N THR A 31 -19.55 4.86 13.39
CA THR A 31 -19.13 3.92 14.43
C THR A 31 -18.59 4.73 15.59
N THR A 32 -18.93 4.34 16.81
CA THR A 32 -18.37 4.92 18.05
C THR A 32 -16.85 4.82 18.10
N ASP A 33 -16.29 3.79 17.46
CA ASP A 33 -14.85 3.64 17.31
C ASP A 33 -14.36 4.40 16.10
N LYS A 34 -13.29 5.20 16.29
CA LYS A 34 -12.60 5.91 15.22
C LYS A 34 -11.77 4.89 14.43
N PRO A 35 -12.17 4.51 13.22
CA PRO A 35 -11.32 3.71 12.36
C PRO A 35 -10.03 4.51 12.06
N VAL A 36 -9.02 3.86 11.51
CA VAL A 36 -7.77 4.52 11.09
C VAL A 36 -7.30 4.00 9.73
N TRP A 37 -7.86 2.88 9.26
CA TRP A 37 -7.71 2.35 7.91
C TRP A 37 -8.95 1.55 7.52
N ALA A 38 -9.33 1.60 6.24
CA ALA A 38 -10.41 0.79 5.68
C ALA A 38 -10.14 0.47 4.19
N ARG A 39 -10.44 -0.77 3.76
CA ARG A 39 -10.39 -1.23 2.36
C ARG A 39 -11.32 -2.44 2.19
N ASN A 40 -12.03 -2.52 1.06
CA ASN A 40 -12.85 -3.70 0.68
C ASN A 40 -13.83 -4.18 1.78
N GLY A 41 -14.51 -3.26 2.46
CA GLY A 41 -15.48 -3.60 3.52
C GLY A 41 -14.86 -4.03 4.86
N VAL A 42 -13.52 -4.00 4.97
CA VAL A 42 -12.80 -4.23 6.22
C VAL A 42 -12.29 -2.89 6.76
N TYR A 43 -12.40 -2.69 8.07
CA TYR A 43 -11.85 -1.53 8.77
C TYR A 43 -11.05 -1.95 10.00
N THR A 44 -10.12 -1.09 10.43
CA THR A 44 -9.40 -1.23 11.70
C THR A 44 -9.41 0.07 12.47
N THR A 45 -9.52 -0.01 13.79
CA THR A 45 -9.48 1.10 14.75
C THR A 45 -8.08 1.30 15.34
N VAL A 46 -7.15 0.38 15.01
CA VAL A 46 -5.73 0.44 15.37
C VAL A 46 -4.92 0.63 14.10
N CYS A 47 -3.97 1.58 14.11
CA CYS A 47 -3.15 1.85 12.94
C CYS A 47 -2.43 0.55 12.61
N PRO A 48 -2.64 -0.05 11.42
CA PRO A 48 -1.91 -1.24 11.05
C PRO A 48 -0.44 -0.87 11.11
N LYS A 49 0.31 -1.52 12.01
CA LYS A 49 1.73 -1.28 12.11
C LYS A 49 2.29 -1.78 10.79
N SER A 50 2.76 -0.87 9.94
CA SER A 50 3.41 -1.25 8.69
C SER A 50 4.67 -2.00 9.07
N ILE A 51 4.62 -3.33 9.09
CA ILE A 51 5.81 -4.16 9.18
C ILE A 51 6.40 -4.22 7.77
N VAL A 52 6.82 -3.06 7.27
CA VAL A 52 7.69 -3.00 6.11
C VAL A 52 9.06 -3.30 6.67
N SER A 53 9.54 -4.52 6.45
CA SER A 53 10.92 -4.87 6.77
C SER A 53 11.87 -4.16 5.80
N PRO A 54 13.15 -4.00 6.14
CA PRO A 54 14.16 -3.54 5.19
C PRO A 54 14.16 -4.34 3.87
N ASP A 55 13.93 -5.66 3.95
CA ASP A 55 13.82 -6.53 2.77
C ASP A 55 12.61 -6.14 1.90
N SER A 56 11.48 -5.81 2.52
CA SER A 56 10.27 -5.38 1.81
C SER A 56 10.51 -4.06 1.08
N GLU A 57 11.16 -3.11 1.73
CA GLU A 57 11.53 -1.83 1.14
C GLU A 57 12.52 -2.01 -0.02
N HIS A 58 13.51 -2.88 0.14
CA HIS A 58 14.45 -3.24 -0.91
C HIS A 58 13.75 -3.79 -2.16
N TRP A 59 12.83 -4.76 -2.00
CA TRP A 59 12.11 -5.34 -3.14
C TRP A 59 11.19 -4.33 -3.83
N ILE A 60 10.55 -3.43 -3.09
CA ILE A 60 9.72 -2.36 -3.68
C ILE A 60 10.59 -1.45 -4.56
N HIS A 61 11.76 -1.03 -4.05
CA HIS A 61 12.67 -0.20 -4.84
C HIS A 61 13.19 -0.91 -6.07
N LEU A 62 13.63 -2.17 -5.93
CA LEU A 62 14.11 -2.98 -7.04
C LEU A 62 13.03 -3.14 -8.12
N PHE A 63 11.80 -3.48 -7.72
CA PHE A 63 10.67 -3.62 -8.62
C PHE A 63 10.35 -2.30 -9.33
N TYR A 64 10.34 -1.18 -8.62
CA TYR A 64 10.09 0.13 -9.21
C TYR A 64 11.18 0.51 -10.23
N SER A 65 12.45 0.27 -9.92
CA SER A 65 13.55 0.50 -10.87
C SER A 65 13.41 -0.36 -12.13
N MET A 66 13.01 -1.62 -11.99
CA MET A 66 12.67 -2.50 -13.13
C MET A 66 11.60 -1.88 -14.02
N LYS A 67 10.50 -1.40 -13.44
CA LYS A 67 9.40 -0.76 -14.18
C LYS A 67 9.83 0.52 -14.87
N LEU A 68 10.59 1.37 -14.17
CA LEU A 68 11.06 2.64 -14.71
C LEU A 68 12.00 2.44 -15.91
N LEU A 69 12.90 1.46 -15.81
CA LEU A 69 13.89 1.15 -16.85
C LEU A 69 13.35 0.21 -17.94
N ASN A 70 12.09 -0.23 -17.81
CA ASN A 70 11.48 -1.26 -18.66
C ASN A 70 12.37 -2.51 -18.81
N GLN A 71 13.00 -2.91 -17.71
CA GLN A 71 13.89 -4.07 -17.65
C GLN A 71 13.14 -5.28 -17.11
N HIS A 72 13.47 -6.45 -17.65
CA HIS A 72 13.07 -7.73 -17.11
C HIS A 72 14.27 -8.36 -16.40
N LEU A 73 14.15 -8.58 -15.10
CA LEU A 73 15.14 -9.39 -14.37
C LEU A 73 14.94 -10.86 -14.74
N ASP A 74 16.06 -11.55 -14.95
CA ASP A 74 16.05 -13.00 -15.08
C ASP A 74 15.83 -13.63 -13.70
N LEU A 75 14.64 -14.18 -13.49
CA LEU A 75 14.23 -14.80 -12.23
C LEU A 75 15.13 -15.96 -11.81
N LEU A 76 15.80 -16.63 -12.77
CA LEU A 76 16.68 -17.75 -12.46
C LEU A 76 18.00 -17.31 -11.82
N THR A 77 18.33 -16.03 -11.91
CA THR A 77 19.54 -15.45 -11.30
C THR A 77 19.32 -14.92 -9.89
N LEU A 78 18.05 -14.84 -9.46
CA LEU A 78 17.65 -14.32 -8.16
C LEU A 78 17.53 -15.45 -7.13
N ASP A 79 17.73 -15.11 -5.86
CA ASP A 79 17.35 -16.03 -4.78
C ASP A 79 15.82 -16.23 -4.75
N ALA A 80 15.39 -17.39 -4.25
CA ALA A 80 13.98 -17.78 -4.26
C ALA A 80 13.07 -16.76 -3.56
N ARG A 81 13.54 -16.08 -2.51
CA ARG A 81 12.72 -15.13 -1.75
C ARG A 81 12.54 -13.83 -2.53
N THR A 82 13.60 -13.33 -3.16
CA THR A 82 13.51 -12.14 -4.02
C THR A 82 12.64 -12.41 -5.25
N ALA A 83 12.79 -13.58 -5.88
CA ALA A 83 11.96 -13.95 -7.02
C ALA A 83 10.46 -13.98 -6.66
N ASP A 84 10.12 -14.61 -5.52
CA ASP A 84 8.74 -14.66 -5.01
C ASP A 84 8.18 -13.26 -4.69
N ALA A 85 8.98 -12.41 -4.05
CA ALA A 85 8.60 -11.03 -3.75
C ALA A 85 8.31 -10.21 -5.01
N LEU A 86 9.19 -10.28 -6.03
CA LEU A 86 8.99 -9.56 -7.30
C LEU A 86 7.77 -10.07 -8.07
N MET A 87 7.51 -11.37 -8.07
CA MET A 87 6.32 -11.96 -8.68
C MET A 87 5.02 -11.52 -7.98
N THR A 88 5.06 -11.42 -6.64
CA THR A 88 3.94 -10.89 -5.85
C THR A 88 3.68 -9.43 -6.20
N LEU A 89 4.73 -8.58 -6.18
CA LEU A 89 4.62 -7.18 -6.54
C LEU A 89 4.10 -6.97 -7.96
N GLU A 90 4.55 -7.79 -8.92
CA GLU A 90 4.05 -7.78 -10.29
C GLU A 90 2.55 -8.09 -10.37
N THR A 91 2.11 -9.10 -9.63
CA THR A 91 0.72 -9.52 -9.60
C THR A 91 -0.18 -8.42 -9.03
N GLU A 92 0.23 -7.82 -7.91
CA GLU A 92 -0.53 -6.73 -7.28
C GLU A 92 -0.50 -5.46 -8.13
N TYR A 93 0.64 -5.10 -8.73
CA TYR A 93 0.76 -3.97 -9.65
C TYR A 93 -0.18 -4.11 -10.86
N ARG A 94 -0.30 -5.32 -11.43
CA ARG A 94 -1.25 -5.59 -12.51
C ARG A 94 -2.70 -5.44 -12.04
N LYS A 95 -3.04 -5.98 -10.86
CA LYS A 95 -4.40 -5.82 -10.30
C LYS A 95 -4.76 -4.35 -10.12
N GLU A 96 -3.84 -3.55 -9.59
CA GLU A 96 -4.06 -2.11 -9.38
C GLU A 96 -4.17 -1.35 -10.69
N THR A 97 -3.32 -1.63 -11.68
CA THR A 97 -3.37 -0.97 -13.00
C THR A 97 -4.57 -1.38 -13.85
N LEU A 98 -5.12 -2.57 -13.67
CA LEU A 98 -6.35 -3.02 -14.34
C LEU A 98 -7.63 -2.45 -13.73
N HIS A 99 -7.58 -1.98 -12.48
CA HIS A 99 -8.72 -1.41 -11.74
C HIS A 99 -8.62 0.12 -11.55
N ALA A 100 -7.63 0.77 -12.16
CA ALA A 100 -7.42 2.21 -12.17
C ALA A 100 -7.91 2.83 -13.49
#